data_AF-A0A2J6SML0-F1
#
_entry.id   AF-A0A2J6SML0-F1
#
_cell.length_a   1.000
_cell.length_b   1.000
_cell.length_c   1.000
_cell.angle_alpha   90.00
_cell.angle_beta   90.00
_cell.angle_gamma   90.00
#
_symmetry.space_group_name_H-M   'P 1'
#
loop_
_entity.id
_entity.type
_entity.pdbx_description
1 polymer ?
#
loop_
_entity_poly.entity_id
_entity_poly.type
_entity_poly.pdbx_seq_one_letter_code
_entity_poly.pdbx_strand_id
1 'polypeptide(L)'
;MDRLQIALSPKMDAIAADKLWQFQLRKENKALLEQIQEHESRRQFDAAEADRKHKESADRIIALESRLAEIEREKNRDDQVRKEFIKADAAFKADLKNFLEGRLSEVEFLAITGGTSATASATVPPTRDGSTGNMSSSRFARQLKPMPVTMLPSSEDQEPAISNKVPSGQSQKSSRTRPKPTIARRPVTRSRNRVTDYPTGTLVESPPARHEASSIPRLSQGTNHVKTYYNNANEVFKGLNMNEAQLEVDFVSAFISGITDGKIKNMLIAELQKLHPSRNRKDGRIEVLCDWDDIPEGLRKAGLLSPAKESSRRKHRILGDLSDLGF
;
A
#
# COMPACT_ATOMS: atom_id res chain seq x y z
N MET A 1 27.04 4.55 -87.77
CA MET A 1 27.65 4.26 -86.45
C MET A 1 26.60 4.13 -85.34
N ASP A 2 25.37 4.64 -85.51
CA ASP A 2 24.38 4.71 -84.42
C ASP A 2 23.65 3.39 -84.07
N ARG A 3 23.65 2.38 -84.97
CA ARG A 3 22.92 1.13 -84.73
C ARG A 3 23.56 0.20 -83.68
N LEU A 4 24.85 0.35 -83.38
CA LEU A 4 25.52 -0.46 -82.35
C LEU A 4 25.34 0.11 -80.94
N GLN A 5 25.16 1.43 -80.80
CA GLN A 5 24.86 2.05 -79.50
C GLN A 5 23.47 1.65 -78.98
N ILE A 6 22.49 1.49 -79.86
CA ILE A 6 21.12 1.08 -79.49
C ILE A 6 21.08 -0.35 -78.93
N ALA A 7 21.94 -1.25 -79.39
CA ALA A 7 21.98 -2.64 -78.92
C ALA A 7 22.74 -2.84 -77.59
N LEU A 8 23.64 -1.92 -77.22
CA LEU A 8 24.46 -1.99 -76.00
C LEU A 8 23.87 -1.21 -74.82
N SER A 9 23.05 -0.17 -75.07
CA SER A 9 22.41 0.63 -74.02
C SER A 9 21.59 -0.20 -73.02
N PRO A 10 20.70 -1.13 -73.44
CA PRO A 10 19.85 -1.86 -72.50
C PRO A 10 20.63 -2.76 -71.53
N LYS A 11 21.82 -3.24 -71.94
CA LYS A 11 22.69 -4.06 -71.09
C LYS A 11 23.38 -3.23 -70.02
N MET A 12 23.75 -1.99 -70.33
CA MET A 12 24.36 -1.08 -69.36
C MET A 12 23.35 -0.60 -68.33
N ASP A 13 22.10 -0.36 -68.75
CA ASP A 13 21.01 0.03 -67.85
C ASP A 13 20.70 -1.08 -66.83
N ALA A 14 20.67 -2.34 -67.27
CA ALA A 14 20.48 -3.49 -66.38
C ALA A 14 21.62 -3.64 -65.35
N ILE A 15 22.87 -3.44 -65.76
CA ILE A 15 24.04 -3.50 -64.85
C ILE A 15 24.02 -2.32 -63.87
N ALA A 16 23.63 -1.13 -64.31
CA ALA A 16 23.50 0.04 -63.44
C ALA A 16 22.39 -0.14 -62.39
N ALA A 17 21.23 -0.67 -62.81
CA ALA A 17 20.13 -0.99 -61.91
C ALA A 17 20.54 -2.04 -60.85
N ASP A 18 21.23 -3.11 -61.25
CA ASP A 18 21.73 -4.12 -60.31
C ASP A 18 22.73 -3.54 -59.31
N LYS A 19 23.69 -2.73 -59.76
CA LYS A 19 24.65 -2.06 -58.86
C LYS A 19 23.98 -1.13 -57.87
N LEU A 20 22.98 -0.36 -58.31
CA LEU A 20 22.21 0.53 -57.44
C LEU A 20 21.42 -0.27 -56.40
N TRP A 21 20.78 -1.36 -56.83
CA TRP A 21 20.06 -2.27 -55.94
C TRP A 21 20.98 -2.90 -54.89
N GLN A 22 22.14 -3.42 -55.30
CA GLN A 22 23.14 -3.97 -54.38
C GLN A 22 23.63 -2.93 -53.37
N PHE A 23 23.86 -1.69 -53.81
CA PHE A 23 24.26 -0.61 -52.90
C PHE A 23 23.16 -0.31 -51.88
N GLN A 24 21.91 -0.19 -52.32
CA GLN A 24 20.78 0.03 -51.42
C GLN A 24 20.65 -1.14 -50.43
N LEU A 25 20.76 -2.38 -50.89
CA LEU A 25 20.69 -3.55 -50.02
C LEU A 25 21.80 -3.56 -48.97
N ARG A 26 23.04 -3.20 -49.34
CA ARG A 26 24.15 -3.07 -48.37
C ARG A 26 23.88 -1.98 -47.34
N LYS A 27 23.30 -0.86 -47.77
CA LYS A 27 22.95 0.27 -46.89
C LYS A 27 21.87 -0.12 -45.88
N GLU A 28 20.78 -0.73 -46.35
CA GLU A 28 19.68 -1.22 -45.49
C GLU A 28 20.15 -2.32 -44.54
N ASN A 29 20.92 -3.29 -45.03
CA ASN A 29 21.49 -4.35 -44.17
C ASN A 29 22.40 -3.77 -43.08
N LYS A 30 23.20 -2.76 -43.41
CA LYS A 30 24.03 -2.06 -42.42
C LYS A 30 23.17 -1.35 -41.37
N ALA A 31 22.13 -0.63 -41.80
CA ALA A 31 21.22 0.05 -40.88
C ALA A 31 20.49 -0.93 -39.94
N LEU A 32 20.05 -2.08 -40.46
CA LEU A 32 19.43 -3.14 -39.66
C LEU A 32 20.39 -3.74 -38.64
N LEU A 33 21.66 -3.98 -39.01
CA LEU A 33 22.68 -4.48 -38.08
C LEU A 33 22.97 -3.48 -36.96
N GLU A 34 23.08 -2.19 -37.29
CA GLU A 34 23.24 -1.12 -36.29
C GLU A 34 22.05 -1.07 -35.34
N GLN A 35 20.82 -1.20 -35.86
CA GLN A 35 19.61 -1.22 -35.04
C GLN A 35 19.55 -2.45 -34.12
N ILE A 36 19.92 -3.64 -34.61
CA ILE A 36 20.00 -4.86 -33.80
C ILE A 36 21.02 -4.68 -32.68
N GLN A 37 22.19 -4.11 -32.99
CA GLN A 37 23.24 -3.87 -32.01
C GLN A 37 22.82 -2.82 -30.96
N GLU A 38 22.11 -1.77 -31.36
CA GLU A 38 21.56 -0.78 -30.42
C GLU A 38 20.54 -1.43 -29.47
N HIS A 39 19.59 -2.22 -30.01
CA HIS A 39 18.61 -2.93 -29.20
C HIS A 39 19.25 -3.92 -28.24
N GLU A 40 20.28 -4.65 -28.68
CA GLU A 40 21.04 -5.56 -27.82
C GLU A 40 21.73 -4.79 -26.68
N SER A 41 22.40 -3.68 -27.00
CA SER A 41 23.06 -2.83 -26.02
C SER A 41 22.07 -2.26 -25.00
N ARG A 42 20.89 -1.83 -25.46
CA ARG A 42 19.80 -1.34 -24.60
C ARG A 42 19.27 -2.44 -23.68
N ARG A 43 19.04 -3.65 -24.21
CA ARG A 43 18.62 -4.80 -23.38
C ARG A 43 19.64 -5.14 -22.30
N GLN A 44 20.93 -5.13 -22.64
CA GLN A 44 22.01 -5.38 -21.68
C GLN A 44 22.07 -4.32 -20.59
N PHE A 45 21.89 -3.04 -20.96
CA PHE A 45 21.81 -1.95 -20.00
C PHE A 45 20.61 -2.11 -19.05
N ASP A 46 19.43 -2.37 -19.59
CA ASP A 46 18.20 -2.55 -18.80
C ASP A 46 18.31 -3.76 -17.85
N ALA A 47 18.92 -4.85 -18.31
CA ALA A 47 19.19 -6.03 -17.49
C ALA A 47 20.16 -5.72 -16.34
N ALA A 48 21.28 -5.05 -16.62
CA ALA A 48 22.24 -4.66 -15.59
C ALA A 48 21.64 -3.68 -14.56
N GLU A 49 20.78 -2.76 -15.01
CA GLU A 49 20.08 -1.84 -14.09
C GLU A 49 19.06 -2.59 -13.21
N ALA A 50 18.34 -3.56 -13.77
CA ALA A 50 17.42 -4.41 -13.02
C ALA A 50 18.16 -5.24 -11.96
N ASP A 51 19.28 -5.86 -12.31
CA ASP A 51 20.13 -6.63 -11.40
C ASP A 51 20.68 -5.75 -10.27
N ARG A 52 21.12 -4.53 -10.59
CA ARG A 52 21.56 -3.56 -9.57
C ARG A 52 20.44 -3.24 -8.59
N LYS A 53 19.23 -2.92 -9.08
CA LYS A 53 18.07 -2.63 -8.23
C LYS A 53 17.69 -3.84 -7.37
N HIS A 54 17.74 -5.04 -7.93
CA HIS A 54 17.50 -6.27 -7.20
C HIS A 54 18.50 -6.45 -6.06
N LYS A 55 19.80 -6.26 -6.33
CA LYS A 55 20.86 -6.32 -5.32
C LYS A 55 20.67 -5.28 -4.21
N GLU A 56 20.41 -4.02 -4.56
CA GLU A 56 20.14 -2.95 -3.58
C GLU A 56 18.93 -3.29 -2.69
N SER A 57 17.89 -3.89 -3.27
CA SER A 57 16.72 -4.33 -2.51
C SER A 57 17.02 -5.50 -1.57
N ALA A 58 17.84 -6.47 -2.01
CA ALA A 58 18.29 -7.59 -1.19
C ALA A 58 19.14 -7.11 -0.01
N ASP A 59 20.09 -6.20 -0.25
CA ASP A 59 20.92 -5.61 0.81
C ASP A 59 20.06 -4.86 1.84
N ARG A 60 19.02 -4.15 1.38
CA ARG A 60 18.07 -3.47 2.27
C ARG A 60 17.26 -4.45 3.12
N ILE A 61 16.85 -5.59 2.56
CA ILE A 61 16.13 -6.64 3.29
C ILE A 61 17.03 -7.19 4.41
N ILE A 62 18.27 -7.56 4.08
CA ILE A 62 19.24 -8.08 5.06
C ILE A 62 19.48 -7.09 6.20
N ALA A 63 19.60 -5.80 5.89
CA ALA A 63 19.78 -4.75 6.90
C ALA A 63 18.57 -4.61 7.83
N LEU A 64 17.35 -4.71 7.29
CA LEU A 64 16.11 -4.65 8.09
C LEU A 64 15.92 -5.89 8.96
N GLU A 65 16.22 -7.08 8.42
CA GLU A 65 16.18 -8.34 9.18
C GLU A 65 17.16 -8.31 10.37
N SER A 66 18.38 -7.81 10.14
CA SER A 66 19.38 -7.63 11.19
C SER A 66 18.90 -6.67 12.29
N ARG A 67 18.23 -5.57 11.90
CA ARG A 67 17.65 -4.61 12.84
C ARG A 67 16.49 -5.20 13.64
N LEU A 68 15.63 -6.00 13.00
CA LEU A 68 14.54 -6.70 13.68
C LEU A 68 15.08 -7.68 14.72
N ALA A 69 16.13 -8.44 14.39
CA ALA A 69 16.78 -9.36 15.31
C ALA A 69 17.41 -8.64 16.52
N GLU A 70 17.94 -7.42 16.34
CA GLU A 70 18.44 -6.61 17.47
C GLU A 70 17.30 -6.17 18.40
N ILE A 71 16.21 -5.64 17.84
CA ILE A 71 15.04 -5.19 18.61
C ILE A 71 14.41 -6.36 19.38
N GLU A 72 14.35 -7.55 18.78
CA GLU A 72 13.84 -8.74 19.45
C GLU A 72 14.73 -9.16 20.63
N ARG A 73 16.07 -9.09 20.47
CA ARG A 73 17.00 -9.34 21.57
C ARG A 73 16.89 -8.30 22.68
N GLU A 74 16.74 -7.02 22.35
CA GLU A 74 16.52 -5.94 23.32
C GLU A 74 15.22 -6.15 24.11
N LYS A 75 14.11 -6.41 23.42
CA LYS A 75 12.83 -6.73 24.05
C LYS A 75 12.93 -7.91 25.02
N ASN A 76 13.62 -8.99 24.62
CA ASN A 76 13.79 -10.16 25.49
C ASN A 76 14.60 -9.83 26.76
N ARG A 77 15.58 -8.93 26.67
CA ARG A 77 16.32 -8.42 27.85
C ARG A 77 15.40 -7.60 28.75
N ASP A 78 14.61 -6.69 28.21
CA ASP A 78 13.66 -5.89 28.98
C ASP A 78 12.60 -6.74 29.69
N ASP A 79 12.08 -7.76 28.99
CA ASP A 79 11.13 -8.71 29.56
C ASP A 79 11.78 -9.53 30.69
N GLN A 80 13.06 -9.87 30.58
CA GLN A 80 13.81 -10.53 31.64
C GLN A 80 13.99 -9.63 32.86
N VAL A 81 14.43 -8.38 32.65
CA VAL A 81 14.57 -7.38 33.73
C VAL A 81 13.23 -7.13 34.42
N ARG A 82 12.14 -7.04 33.67
CA ARG A 82 10.78 -6.88 34.23
C ARG A 82 10.37 -8.08 35.08
N LYS A 83 10.68 -9.31 34.65
CA LYS A 83 10.40 -10.52 35.44
C LYS A 83 11.20 -10.52 36.75
N GLU A 84 12.47 -10.15 36.71
CA GLU A 84 13.33 -10.04 37.89
C GLU A 84 12.83 -8.97 38.86
N PHE A 85 12.39 -7.82 38.34
CA PHE A 85 11.77 -6.76 39.14
C PHE A 85 10.49 -7.23 39.84
N ILE A 86 9.58 -7.90 39.12
CA ILE A 86 8.34 -8.46 39.71
C ILE A 86 8.68 -9.48 40.80
N LYS A 87 9.70 -10.32 40.58
CA LYS A 87 10.16 -11.29 41.57
C LYS A 87 10.73 -10.60 42.83
N ALA A 88 11.52 -9.54 42.65
CA ALA A 88 12.07 -8.76 43.76
C ALA A 88 10.98 -8.02 44.55
N ASP A 89 9.99 -7.43 43.87
CA ASP A 89 8.82 -6.80 44.51
C ASP A 89 7.99 -7.81 45.31
N ALA A 90 7.77 -9.02 44.76
CA ALA A 90 7.09 -10.09 45.47
C ALA A 90 7.87 -10.56 46.72
N ALA A 91 9.19 -10.71 46.61
CA ALA A 91 10.05 -11.07 47.74
C ALA A 91 10.04 -9.98 48.82
N PHE A 92 10.18 -8.71 48.44
CA PHE A 92 10.11 -7.59 49.35
C PHE A 92 8.76 -7.52 50.08
N LYS A 93 7.64 -7.73 49.37
CA LYS A 93 6.31 -7.78 49.97
C LYS A 93 6.17 -8.93 50.97
N ALA A 94 6.75 -10.09 50.67
CA ALA A 94 6.76 -11.23 51.59
C ALA A 94 7.58 -10.93 52.85
N ASP A 95 8.77 -10.35 52.70
CA ASP A 95 9.63 -9.97 53.82
C ASP A 95 8.97 -8.91 54.71
N LEU A 96 8.32 -7.90 54.09
CA LEU A 96 7.56 -6.88 54.81
C LEU A 96 6.38 -7.49 55.59
N LYS A 97 5.65 -8.43 54.97
CA LYS A 97 4.56 -9.15 55.64
C LYS A 97 5.07 -9.91 56.86
N ASN A 98 6.14 -10.70 56.70
CA ASN A 98 6.75 -11.46 57.80
C ASN A 98 7.25 -10.55 58.93
N PHE A 99 7.83 -9.38 58.58
CA PHE A 99 8.29 -8.40 59.56
C PHE A 99 7.13 -7.81 60.39
N LEU A 100 6.01 -7.50 59.75
CA LEU A 100 4.84 -6.93 60.41
C LEU A 100 4.10 -7.96 61.27
N GLU A 101 3.96 -9.21 60.83
CA GLU A 101 3.36 -10.31 61.61
C GLU A 101 4.10 -10.54 62.94
N GLY A 102 5.41 -10.29 63.00
CA GLY A 102 6.20 -10.39 64.23
C GLY A 102 6.02 -9.23 65.22
N ARG A 103 5.36 -8.12 64.82
CA ARG A 103 5.25 -6.89 65.62
C ARG A 103 3.83 -6.41 65.89
N LEU A 104 2.89 -6.72 65.01
CA LEU A 104 1.52 -6.22 65.08
C LEU A 104 0.54 -7.33 65.47
N SER A 105 -0.47 -6.97 66.25
CA SER A 105 -1.66 -7.79 66.47
C SER A 105 -2.37 -8.03 65.14
N GLU A 106 -2.96 -9.22 64.95
CA GLU A 106 -3.64 -9.63 63.71
C GLU A 106 -4.72 -8.64 63.25
N VAL A 107 -5.34 -7.94 64.21
CA VAL A 107 -6.35 -6.88 63.97
C VAL A 107 -5.72 -5.61 63.36
N GLU A 108 -4.52 -5.22 63.82
CA GLU A 108 -3.80 -4.03 63.33
C GLU A 108 -3.16 -4.31 61.96
N PHE A 109 -2.72 -5.55 61.73
CA PHE A 109 -2.14 -5.98 60.46
C PHE A 109 -3.16 -5.92 59.31
N LEU A 110 -4.38 -6.42 59.53
CA LEU A 110 -5.49 -6.34 58.57
C LEU A 110 -5.91 -4.89 58.25
N ALA A 111 -5.83 -3.98 59.23
CA ALA A 111 -6.16 -2.58 59.00
C ALA A 111 -5.15 -1.86 58.08
N ILE A 112 -3.86 -2.22 58.14
CA ILE A 112 -2.81 -1.58 57.35
C ILE A 112 -2.66 -2.22 55.96
N THR A 113 -2.73 -3.56 55.86
CA THR A 113 -2.55 -4.27 54.58
C THR A 113 -3.83 -4.43 53.78
N GLY A 114 -4.98 -4.51 54.45
CA GLY A 114 -6.30 -4.68 53.83
C GLY A 114 -6.87 -3.41 53.21
N GLY A 115 -6.20 -2.26 53.41
CA GLY A 115 -6.57 -0.98 52.80
C GLY A 115 -8.07 -0.76 52.83
N THR A 116 -8.63 -0.42 53.98
CA THR A 116 -10.03 0.04 54.11
C THR A 116 -10.21 1.32 53.30
N SER A 117 -10.34 1.17 51.98
CA SER A 117 -10.98 2.14 51.10
C SER A 117 -12.49 2.08 51.35
N ALA A 118 -12.89 2.35 52.58
CA ALA A 118 -14.16 3.01 52.81
C ALA A 118 -13.97 4.44 52.29
N THR A 119 -14.09 4.58 50.97
CA THR A 119 -14.39 5.87 50.37
C THR A 119 -15.73 6.28 50.94
N ALA A 120 -15.67 7.12 51.98
CA ALA A 120 -16.81 7.86 52.47
C ALA A 120 -17.46 8.51 51.24
N SER A 121 -18.68 8.06 50.97
CA SER A 121 -19.56 8.58 49.95
C SER A 121 -19.81 10.06 50.28
N ALA A 122 -19.09 10.95 49.59
CA ALA A 122 -19.40 12.37 49.61
C ALA A 122 -20.66 12.56 48.78
N THR A 123 -21.79 12.57 49.49
CA THR A 123 -23.12 12.96 49.05
C THR A 123 -23.09 14.25 48.23
N VAL A 124 -23.33 14.13 46.92
CA VAL A 124 -23.69 15.25 46.04
C VAL A 124 -25.22 15.25 45.89
N PRO A 125 -25.90 16.41 46.00
CA PRO A 125 -27.36 16.48 46.02
C PRO A 125 -27.99 16.23 44.65
N PRO A 126 -29.27 15.79 44.61
CA PRO A 126 -29.96 15.43 43.38
C PRO A 126 -30.42 16.70 42.66
N THR A 127 -29.91 16.95 41.45
CA THR A 127 -30.53 17.93 40.54
C THR A 127 -31.20 17.17 39.41
N ARG A 128 -32.52 17.31 39.40
CA ARG A 128 -33.51 16.77 38.48
C ARG A 128 -33.51 17.65 37.23
N ASP A 129 -33.29 17.08 36.05
CA ASP A 129 -34.24 17.16 34.92
C ASP A 129 -33.71 16.53 33.62
N GLY A 130 -34.64 15.79 33.01
CA GLY A 130 -34.74 15.25 31.65
C GLY A 130 -33.57 15.32 30.66
N SER A 131 -33.20 14.16 30.12
CA SER A 131 -33.52 13.84 28.71
C SER A 131 -33.04 12.43 28.35
N THR A 132 -33.99 11.64 27.86
CA THR A 132 -33.86 10.35 27.20
C THR A 132 -32.93 10.42 25.99
N GLY A 133 -32.02 9.45 25.83
CA GLY A 133 -31.19 9.31 24.62
C GLY A 133 -30.13 8.21 24.72
N ASN A 134 -30.46 7.05 24.14
CA ASN A 134 -29.69 5.80 24.16
C ASN A 134 -28.29 5.87 23.51
N MET A 135 -27.35 5.19 24.17
CA MET A 135 -26.29 4.30 23.68
C MET A 135 -25.49 4.67 22.42
N SER A 136 -24.17 4.89 22.58
CA SER A 136 -23.17 4.06 21.89
C SER A 136 -21.76 4.23 22.45
N SER A 137 -21.15 3.07 22.66
CA SER A 137 -19.78 2.83 23.11
C SER A 137 -18.76 3.49 22.17
N SER A 138 -17.90 4.33 22.73
CA SER A 138 -16.74 4.91 22.04
C SER A 138 -15.52 4.77 22.94
N ARG A 139 -14.54 4.01 22.45
CA ARG A 139 -13.24 3.73 23.09
C ARG A 139 -12.43 5.03 23.14
N PHE A 140 -11.99 5.40 24.34
CA PHE A 140 -11.01 6.45 24.55
C PHE A 140 -9.67 6.06 23.92
N ALA A 141 -9.32 6.71 22.81
CA ALA A 141 -7.94 6.86 22.39
C ALA A 141 -7.24 7.81 23.39
N ARG A 142 -6.43 7.26 24.29
CA ARG A 142 -5.47 8.05 25.06
C ARG A 142 -4.43 8.62 24.10
N GLN A 143 -4.58 9.88 23.72
CA GLN A 143 -3.46 10.68 23.21
C GLN A 143 -2.46 10.92 24.34
N LEU A 144 -1.39 10.12 24.38
CA LEU A 144 -0.20 10.46 25.13
C LEU A 144 0.62 11.46 24.30
N LYS A 145 0.70 12.70 24.78
CA LYS A 145 1.67 13.70 24.34
C LYS A 145 3.09 13.17 24.61
N PRO A 146 4.01 13.18 23.63
CA PRO A 146 5.42 12.93 23.91
C PRO A 146 6.00 14.15 24.65
N MET A 147 6.50 13.95 25.87
CA MET A 147 7.36 14.92 26.54
C MET A 147 8.80 14.78 26.01
N PRO A 148 9.57 15.88 25.91
CA PRO A 148 10.96 15.84 25.52
C PRO A 148 11.81 15.30 26.68
N VAL A 149 12.60 14.26 26.40
CA VAL A 149 13.56 13.69 27.34
C VAL A 149 14.75 14.64 27.46
N THR A 150 14.88 15.27 28.62
CA THR A 150 16.10 15.97 29.05
C THR A 150 17.14 14.91 29.41
N MET A 151 18.13 14.71 28.53
CA MET A 151 19.31 13.90 28.81
C MET A 151 20.22 14.67 29.78
N LEU A 152 20.44 14.12 30.98
CA LEU A 152 21.53 14.51 31.87
C LEU A 152 22.70 13.52 31.65
N PRO A 153 23.95 13.99 31.58
CA PRO A 153 25.11 13.10 31.44
C PRO A 153 25.53 12.56 32.82
N SER A 154 25.60 11.23 32.95
CA SER A 154 26.30 10.57 34.05
C SER A 154 27.72 10.26 33.60
N SER A 155 28.67 10.74 34.39
CA SER A 155 30.10 10.52 34.27
C SER A 155 30.50 9.24 35.03
N GLU A 156 31.72 8.78 34.75
CA GLU A 156 32.52 7.77 35.48
C GLU A 156 32.14 6.30 35.23
N ASP A 157 32.95 5.59 34.44
CA ASP A 157 34.13 4.96 35.04
C ASP A 157 35.17 4.53 33.98
N GLN A 158 36.40 4.49 34.48
CA GLN A 158 37.69 4.52 33.83
C GLN A 158 38.37 3.16 34.02
N GLU A 159 39.05 2.62 33.00
CA GLU A 159 40.21 1.71 33.12
C GLU A 159 40.80 1.37 31.72
N PRO A 160 42.09 0.97 31.62
CA PRO A 160 43.01 1.56 30.66
C PRO A 160 43.27 0.71 29.41
N ALA A 161 43.47 1.40 28.28
CA ALA A 161 44.07 0.81 27.09
C ALA A 161 45.50 1.36 26.90
N ILE A 162 46.46 0.44 26.93
CA ILE A 162 47.87 0.65 26.60
C ILE A 162 47.95 1.09 25.13
N SER A 163 48.29 2.37 24.90
CA SER A 163 48.44 2.96 23.56
C SER A 163 49.90 3.25 23.28
N ASN A 164 50.48 2.47 22.37
CA ASN A 164 51.71 2.81 21.66
C ASN A 164 51.31 3.40 20.29
N LYS A 165 51.52 4.71 20.09
CA LYS A 165 52.10 5.33 18.87
C LYS A 165 52.04 6.86 18.92
N VAL A 166 53.23 7.44 19.09
CA VAL A 166 53.92 8.51 18.31
C VAL A 166 53.07 9.62 17.64
N PRO A 167 53.54 10.90 17.69
CA PRO A 167 52.72 12.09 17.50
C PRO A 167 52.87 12.74 16.11
N SER A 168 52.01 13.75 15.85
CA SER A 168 52.36 15.06 15.27
C SER A 168 51.34 15.54 14.22
N GLY A 169 50.99 16.84 14.29
CA GLY A 169 50.28 17.58 13.26
C GLY A 169 48.96 18.20 13.73
N GLN A 170 48.99 19.18 14.63
CA GLN A 170 48.88 20.61 14.32
C GLN A 170 47.64 21.06 13.52
N SER A 171 46.93 21.99 14.17
CA SER A 171 46.44 23.27 13.61
C SER A 171 44.97 23.43 13.16
N GLN A 172 44.35 24.33 13.92
CA GLN A 172 43.59 25.51 13.48
C GLN A 172 42.04 25.47 13.51
N LYS A 173 41.56 26.15 14.57
CA LYS A 173 40.37 26.99 14.67
C LYS A 173 39.97 27.64 13.33
N SER A 174 38.69 27.53 12.98
CA SER A 174 37.90 28.71 12.61
C SER A 174 36.41 28.47 12.82
N SER A 175 35.78 29.41 13.51
CA SER A 175 34.35 29.63 13.58
C SER A 175 33.85 30.15 12.24
N ARG A 176 32.80 29.56 11.69
CA ARG A 176 32.11 30.14 10.53
C ARG A 176 30.61 30.19 10.71
N THR A 177 30.14 31.43 10.64
CA THR A 177 28.80 31.95 10.78
C THR A 177 27.89 31.52 9.64
N ARG A 178 26.64 31.24 10.02
CA ARG A 178 25.49 30.88 9.20
C ARG A 178 24.96 32.09 8.40
N PRO A 179 24.68 31.95 7.09
CA PRO A 179 23.77 32.85 6.39
C PRO A 179 22.41 32.18 6.14
N LYS A 180 21.33 32.87 6.55
CA LYS A 180 19.99 32.74 5.95
C LYS A 180 19.90 33.70 4.76
N PRO A 181 19.25 33.31 3.65
CA PRO A 181 18.29 34.22 3.02
C PRO A 181 17.03 33.46 2.54
N THR A 182 15.83 33.91 2.90
CA THR A 182 15.03 34.98 2.28
C THR A 182 14.03 34.38 1.29
N ILE A 183 12.78 34.38 1.72
CA ILE A 183 11.57 34.01 1.00
C ILE A 183 11.35 35.01 -0.14
N ALA A 184 11.36 34.55 -1.39
CA ALA A 184 10.93 35.33 -2.54
C ALA A 184 9.53 34.89 -3.00
N ARG A 185 8.64 35.88 -3.05
CA ARG A 185 7.23 35.77 -3.47
C ARG A 185 7.12 35.50 -4.98
N ARG A 186 6.08 34.74 -5.34
CA ARG A 186 5.61 34.44 -6.71
C ARG A 186 5.39 35.69 -7.57
N PRO A 187 5.50 35.55 -8.91
CA PRO A 187 4.59 36.20 -9.84
C PRO A 187 3.63 35.19 -10.48
N VAL A 188 2.34 35.54 -10.45
CA VAL A 188 1.26 34.89 -11.19
C VAL A 188 1.33 35.37 -12.63
N THR A 189 1.55 34.48 -13.59
CA THR A 189 1.36 34.78 -15.02
C THR A 189 0.05 34.15 -15.50
N ARG A 190 -0.91 35.06 -15.71
CA ARG A 190 -2.22 34.86 -16.30
C ARG A 190 -2.04 34.76 -17.82
N SER A 191 -2.08 33.56 -18.38
CA SER A 191 -1.99 33.35 -19.83
C SER A 191 -3.39 33.21 -20.45
N ARG A 192 -3.69 34.24 -21.25
CA ARG A 192 -4.86 34.58 -22.05
C ARG A 192 -5.39 33.45 -22.95
N ASN A 193 -6.71 33.27 -22.94
CA ASN A 193 -7.49 32.69 -24.03
C ASN A 193 -7.24 33.47 -25.33
N ARG A 194 -6.97 32.77 -26.43
CA ARG A 194 -7.09 33.32 -27.78
C ARG A 194 -7.80 32.32 -28.68
N VAL A 195 -9.09 32.60 -28.88
CA VAL A 195 -9.89 32.15 -30.02
C VAL A 195 -9.35 32.88 -31.25
N THR A 196 -8.99 32.13 -32.28
CA THR A 196 -8.96 32.61 -33.67
C THR A 196 -8.91 31.40 -34.60
N ASP A 197 -10.05 31.13 -35.21
CA ASP A 197 -10.30 30.93 -36.64
C ASP A 197 -9.35 30.07 -37.49
N TYR A 198 -10.01 29.11 -38.15
CA TYR A 198 -9.55 28.20 -39.20
C TYR A 198 -8.78 28.88 -40.35
N PRO A 199 -7.92 28.10 -41.04
CA PRO A 199 -8.34 27.68 -42.38
C PRO A 199 -8.09 26.20 -42.69
N THR A 200 -9.09 25.63 -43.36
CA THR A 200 -9.11 24.54 -44.34
C THR A 200 -7.77 23.91 -44.77
N GLY A 201 -7.67 22.59 -44.53
CA GLY A 201 -7.29 21.64 -45.56
C GLY A 201 -5.86 21.06 -45.53
N THR A 202 -5.69 19.95 -44.81
CA THR A 202 -5.07 18.73 -45.37
C THR A 202 -5.60 17.51 -44.61
N LEU A 203 -6.33 16.65 -45.31
CA LEU A 203 -6.80 15.36 -44.82
C LEU A 203 -5.58 14.46 -44.62
N VAL A 204 -5.07 14.40 -43.38
CA VAL A 204 -4.10 13.38 -42.98
C VAL A 204 -4.91 12.16 -42.55
N GLU A 205 -4.93 11.18 -43.44
CA GLU A 205 -5.45 9.84 -43.25
C GLU A 205 -4.77 9.23 -42.02
N SER A 206 -5.52 9.19 -40.91
CA SER A 206 -5.12 8.50 -39.70
C SER A 206 -4.99 7.00 -40.01
N PRO A 207 -3.91 6.33 -39.58
CA PRO A 207 -3.70 4.91 -39.85
C PRO A 207 -4.83 4.06 -39.25
N PRO A 208 -5.17 2.93 -39.89
CA PRO A 208 -6.35 2.13 -39.56
C PRO A 208 -6.27 1.61 -38.13
N ALA A 209 -7.43 1.70 -37.47
CA ALA A 209 -7.72 1.21 -36.13
C ALA A 209 -7.12 -0.19 -35.92
N ARG A 210 -6.05 -0.25 -35.13
CA ARG A 210 -5.53 -1.48 -34.56
C ARG A 210 -6.50 -1.87 -33.44
N HIS A 211 -7.28 -2.91 -33.69
CA HIS A 211 -8.05 -3.72 -32.74
C HIS A 211 -8.71 -2.93 -31.59
N GLU A 212 -10.03 -2.73 -31.71
CA GLU A 212 -10.92 -2.45 -30.59
C GLU A 212 -10.83 -3.59 -29.56
N ALA A 213 -9.76 -3.59 -28.77
CA ALA A 213 -9.69 -4.37 -27.55
C ALA A 213 -10.81 -3.83 -26.66
N SER A 214 -11.73 -4.72 -26.30
CA SER A 214 -12.90 -4.55 -25.44
C SER A 214 -12.67 -3.56 -24.31
N SER A 215 -12.79 -2.26 -24.62
CA SER A 215 -12.47 -1.20 -23.69
C SER A 215 -13.60 -1.13 -22.68
N ILE A 216 -13.32 -1.64 -21.48
CA ILE A 216 -14.26 -1.58 -20.37
C ILE A 216 -14.67 -0.12 -20.18
N PRO A 217 -15.98 0.19 -20.20
CA PRO A 217 -16.46 1.55 -19.98
C PRO A 217 -15.93 2.11 -18.67
N ARG A 218 -15.55 3.39 -18.65
CA ARG A 218 -15.12 4.06 -17.43
C ARG A 218 -16.28 4.13 -16.43
N LEU A 219 -16.25 3.27 -15.42
CA LEU A 219 -17.20 3.28 -14.31
C LEU A 219 -16.80 4.38 -13.32
N SER A 220 -17.77 5.22 -12.96
CA SER A 220 -17.59 6.20 -11.88
C SER A 220 -18.90 6.37 -11.10
N GLN A 221 -18.81 6.38 -9.77
CA GLN A 221 -19.95 6.52 -8.89
C GLN A 221 -20.59 7.92 -8.99
N GLY A 222 -19.76 8.96 -9.11
CA GLY A 222 -20.21 10.34 -9.09
C GLY A 222 -20.89 10.69 -7.77
N THR A 223 -22.09 11.28 -7.84
CA THR A 223 -22.90 11.65 -6.67
C THR A 223 -23.85 10.54 -6.23
N ASN A 224 -23.87 9.40 -6.91
CA ASN A 224 -24.82 8.32 -6.63
C ASN A 224 -24.47 7.55 -5.36
N HIS A 225 -25.49 6.99 -4.71
CA HIS A 225 -25.29 6.03 -3.62
C HIS A 225 -24.66 4.73 -4.16
N VAL A 226 -23.83 4.05 -3.35
CA VAL A 226 -23.09 2.84 -3.77
C VAL A 226 -24.00 1.73 -4.31
N LYS A 227 -25.20 1.58 -3.73
CA LYS A 227 -26.24 0.64 -4.22
C LYS A 227 -26.69 0.94 -5.65
N THR A 228 -26.97 2.20 -5.96
CA THR A 228 -27.37 2.63 -7.31
C THR A 228 -26.21 2.45 -8.28
N TYR A 229 -24.99 2.78 -7.85
CA TYR A 229 -23.78 2.58 -8.64
C TYR A 229 -23.53 1.10 -8.96
N TYR A 230 -23.68 0.20 -7.98
CA TYR A 230 -23.60 -1.24 -8.20
C TYR A 230 -24.65 -1.73 -9.19
N ASN A 231 -25.91 -1.32 -9.07
CA ASN A 231 -26.97 -1.72 -9.99
C ASN A 231 -26.65 -1.26 -11.43
N ASN A 232 -26.19 -0.01 -11.60
CA ASN A 232 -25.81 0.51 -12.91
C ASN A 232 -24.62 -0.25 -13.50
N ALA A 233 -23.59 -0.52 -12.69
CA ALA A 233 -22.45 -1.33 -13.12
C ALA A 233 -22.86 -2.76 -13.47
N ASN A 234 -23.83 -3.34 -12.76
CA ASN A 234 -24.35 -4.68 -13.06
C ASN A 234 -25.08 -4.74 -14.41
N GLU A 235 -25.81 -3.70 -14.78
CA GLU A 235 -26.43 -3.61 -16.12
C GLU A 235 -25.37 -3.47 -17.21
N VAL A 236 -24.29 -2.71 -16.97
CA VAL A 236 -23.15 -2.64 -17.89
C VAL A 236 -22.45 -3.99 -18.01
N PHE A 237 -22.23 -4.68 -16.90
CA PHE A 237 -21.61 -6.00 -16.87
C PHE A 237 -22.40 -7.02 -17.69
N LYS A 238 -23.73 -7.09 -17.52
CA LYS A 238 -24.61 -7.97 -18.31
C LYS A 238 -24.59 -7.67 -19.81
N GLY A 239 -24.36 -6.41 -20.18
CA GLY A 239 -24.23 -5.99 -21.58
C GLY A 239 -22.88 -6.34 -22.21
N LEU A 240 -21.86 -6.60 -21.38
CA LEU A 240 -20.53 -7.01 -21.82
C LEU A 240 -20.47 -8.54 -21.90
N ASN A 241 -20.17 -9.08 -23.08
CA ASN A 241 -20.00 -10.51 -23.24
C ASN A 241 -18.62 -10.93 -22.69
N MET A 242 -18.53 -11.04 -21.37
CA MET A 242 -17.31 -11.35 -20.60
C MET A 242 -16.94 -12.83 -20.73
N ASN A 243 -16.37 -13.22 -21.88
CA ASN A 243 -15.87 -14.58 -22.08
C ASN A 243 -14.43 -14.77 -21.58
N GLU A 244 -13.75 -13.69 -21.22
CA GLU A 244 -12.35 -13.70 -20.80
C GLU A 244 -12.24 -13.28 -19.33
N ALA A 245 -11.69 -14.17 -18.50
CA ALA A 245 -11.53 -13.93 -17.06
C ALA A 245 -10.73 -12.65 -16.74
N GLN A 246 -9.78 -12.28 -17.61
CA GLN A 246 -9.00 -11.06 -17.43
C GLN A 246 -9.87 -9.79 -17.54
N LEU A 247 -10.85 -9.78 -18.44
CA LEU A 247 -11.76 -8.63 -18.59
C LEU A 247 -12.66 -8.46 -17.36
N GLU A 248 -13.06 -9.56 -16.72
CA GLU A 248 -13.84 -9.52 -15.48
C GLU A 248 -13.03 -8.93 -14.33
N VAL A 249 -11.77 -9.37 -14.16
CA VAL A 249 -10.85 -8.81 -13.16
C VAL A 249 -10.63 -7.31 -13.40
N ASP A 250 -10.42 -6.91 -14.66
CA ASP A 250 -10.24 -5.51 -15.03
C ASP A 250 -11.53 -4.70 -14.79
N PHE A 251 -12.71 -5.29 -15.00
CA PHE A 251 -14.01 -4.66 -14.76
C PHE A 251 -14.23 -4.44 -13.26
N VAL A 252 -13.94 -5.44 -12.43
CA VAL A 252 -13.99 -5.33 -10.97
C VAL A 252 -13.02 -4.24 -10.49
N SER A 253 -11.79 -4.23 -11.01
CA SER A 253 -10.78 -3.22 -10.67
C SER A 253 -11.26 -1.80 -11.04
N ALA A 254 -11.88 -1.63 -12.22
CA ALA A 254 -12.47 -0.39 -12.65
C ALA A 254 -13.66 0.02 -11.76
N PHE A 255 -14.54 -0.92 -11.38
CA PHE A 255 -15.68 -0.68 -10.50
C PHE A 255 -15.22 -0.16 -9.13
N ILE A 256 -14.29 -0.87 -8.47
CA ILE A 256 -13.73 -0.51 -7.17
C ILE A 256 -12.99 0.84 -7.26
N SER A 257 -12.29 1.09 -8.37
CA SER A 257 -11.59 2.35 -8.61
C SER A 257 -12.54 3.53 -8.82
N GLY A 258 -13.72 3.29 -9.39
CA GLY A 258 -14.76 4.30 -9.62
C GLY A 258 -15.57 4.70 -8.38
N ILE A 259 -15.40 4.01 -7.24
CA ILE A 259 -16.00 4.40 -5.96
C ILE A 259 -15.36 5.71 -5.49
N THR A 260 -16.18 6.74 -5.27
CA THR A 260 -15.71 8.10 -4.95
C THR A 260 -15.37 8.25 -3.47
N ASP A 261 -16.09 7.57 -2.57
CA ASP A 261 -15.79 7.59 -1.14
C ASP A 261 -14.70 6.57 -0.79
N GLY A 262 -13.53 7.09 -0.40
CA GLY A 262 -12.39 6.26 -0.02
C GLY A 262 -12.66 5.36 1.19
N LYS A 263 -13.53 5.74 2.13
CA LYS A 263 -13.87 4.90 3.29
C LYS A 263 -14.69 3.68 2.85
N ILE A 264 -15.70 3.91 2.02
CA ILE A 264 -16.54 2.85 1.43
C ILE A 264 -15.67 1.90 0.60
N LYS A 265 -14.80 2.46 -0.25
CA LYS A 265 -13.84 1.68 -1.05
C LYS A 265 -12.94 0.79 -0.19
N ASN A 266 -12.33 1.35 0.85
CA ASN A 266 -11.43 0.60 1.73
C ASN A 266 -12.16 -0.47 2.55
N MET A 267 -13.39 -0.20 2.99
CA MET A 267 -14.23 -1.20 3.65
C MET A 267 -14.56 -2.37 2.73
N LEU A 268 -14.96 -2.08 1.49
CA LEU A 268 -15.23 -3.13 0.49
C LEU A 268 -13.98 -3.97 0.22
N ILE A 269 -12.82 -3.33 -0.01
CA ILE A 269 -11.55 -4.03 -0.22
C ILE A 269 -11.22 -4.92 0.99
N ALA A 270 -11.35 -4.41 2.21
CA ALA A 270 -11.06 -5.18 3.42
C ALA A 270 -11.96 -6.42 3.58
N GLU A 271 -13.23 -6.35 3.21
CA GLU A 271 -14.13 -7.51 3.22
C GLU A 271 -13.84 -8.49 2.07
N LEU A 272 -13.54 -8.01 0.87
CA LEU A 272 -13.17 -8.87 -0.25
C LEU A 272 -11.84 -9.60 -0.01
N GLN A 273 -10.86 -8.95 0.64
CA GLN A 273 -9.59 -9.58 1.03
C GLN A 273 -9.74 -10.69 2.08
N LYS A 274 -10.82 -10.68 2.88
CA LYS A 274 -11.11 -11.79 3.81
C LYS A 274 -11.67 -13.01 3.10
N LEU A 275 -12.31 -12.81 1.95
CA LEU A 275 -12.97 -13.86 1.18
C LEU A 275 -12.07 -14.44 0.10
N HIS A 276 -11.27 -13.59 -0.54
CA HIS A 276 -10.47 -13.96 -1.71
C HIS A 276 -8.99 -13.64 -1.50
N PRO A 277 -8.07 -14.44 -2.09
CA PRO A 277 -6.66 -14.11 -2.13
C PRO A 277 -6.43 -12.74 -2.77
N SER A 278 -5.59 -11.91 -2.14
CA SER A 278 -5.17 -10.63 -2.70
C SER A 278 -3.70 -10.66 -3.12
N ARG A 279 -3.38 -10.04 -4.25
CA ARG A 279 -2.03 -9.88 -4.76
C ARG A 279 -1.58 -8.42 -4.61
N ASN A 280 -0.43 -8.20 -4.00
CA ASN A 280 0.19 -6.89 -3.95
C ASN A 280 1.04 -6.68 -5.21
N ARG A 281 0.75 -5.65 -6.00
CA ARG A 281 1.62 -5.24 -7.11
C ARG A 281 2.87 -4.53 -6.58
N LYS A 282 3.92 -4.52 -7.40
CA LYS A 282 5.19 -3.81 -7.12
C LYS A 282 4.96 -2.31 -6.84
N ASP A 283 3.87 -1.75 -7.38
CA ASP A 283 3.47 -0.35 -7.19
C ASP A 283 2.78 -0.07 -5.84
N GLY A 284 2.64 -1.09 -4.98
CA GLY A 284 1.93 -1.00 -3.70
C GLY A 284 0.40 -1.00 -3.83
N ARG A 285 -0.15 -1.18 -5.03
CA ARG A 285 -1.58 -1.38 -5.26
C ARG A 285 -1.97 -2.82 -4.94
N ILE A 286 -3.08 -2.98 -4.23
CA ILE A 286 -3.67 -4.27 -3.89
C ILE A 286 -4.67 -4.64 -4.99
N GLU A 287 -4.44 -5.76 -5.68
CA GLU A 287 -5.41 -6.37 -6.58
C GLU A 287 -6.07 -7.54 -5.87
N VAL A 288 -7.38 -7.45 -5.68
CA VAL A 288 -8.18 -8.54 -5.13
C VAL A 288 -8.65 -9.39 -6.30
N LEU A 289 -8.32 -10.69 -6.29
CA LEU A 289 -8.70 -11.62 -7.34
C LEU A 289 -10.08 -12.18 -6.99
N CYS A 290 -11.13 -11.40 -7.27
CA CYS A 290 -12.52 -11.80 -7.06
C CYS A 290 -13.32 -11.60 -8.35
N ASP A 291 -14.34 -12.43 -8.50
CA ASP A 291 -15.23 -12.40 -9.65
C ASP A 291 -16.34 -11.35 -9.38
N TRP A 292 -17.08 -10.95 -10.43
CA TRP A 292 -18.14 -9.95 -10.29
C TRP A 292 -19.26 -10.42 -9.34
N ASP A 293 -19.50 -11.73 -9.30
CA ASP A 293 -20.50 -12.38 -8.44
C ASP A 293 -20.19 -12.26 -6.94
N ASP A 294 -18.92 -12.02 -6.57
CA ASP A 294 -18.49 -11.89 -5.17
C ASP A 294 -18.71 -10.48 -4.61
N ILE A 295 -18.74 -9.48 -5.48
CA ILE A 295 -18.95 -8.06 -5.13
C ILE A 295 -20.21 -7.82 -4.28
N PRO A 296 -21.41 -8.37 -4.61
CA PRO A 296 -22.59 -8.18 -3.77
C PRO A 296 -22.46 -8.83 -2.38
N GLU A 297 -21.67 -9.89 -2.22
CA GLU A 297 -21.38 -10.45 -0.90
C GLU A 297 -20.45 -9.53 -0.10
N GLY A 298 -19.37 -9.06 -0.71
CA GLY A 298 -18.45 -8.08 -0.09
C GLY A 298 -19.18 -6.80 0.35
N LEU A 299 -20.06 -6.27 -0.49
CA LEU A 299 -20.87 -5.10 -0.18
C LEU A 299 -21.88 -5.35 0.96
N ARG A 300 -22.45 -6.56 1.07
CA ARG A 300 -23.32 -6.94 2.20
C ARG A 300 -22.54 -7.03 3.51
N LYS A 301 -21.35 -7.67 3.50
CA LYS A 301 -20.49 -7.78 4.69
C LYS A 301 -19.99 -6.42 5.17
N ALA A 302 -19.74 -5.51 4.24
CA ALA A 302 -19.40 -4.13 4.55
C ALA A 302 -20.59 -3.28 5.06
N GLY A 303 -21.82 -3.83 5.09
CA GLY A 303 -23.03 -3.10 5.50
C GLY A 303 -23.48 -2.03 4.49
N LEU A 304 -22.98 -2.09 3.25
CA LEU A 304 -23.27 -1.12 2.17
C LEU A 304 -24.48 -1.51 1.34
N LEU A 305 -24.78 -2.81 1.29
CA LEU A 305 -26.03 -3.35 0.80
C LEU A 305 -26.81 -3.94 1.97
N SER A 306 -28.11 -3.66 2.02
CA SER A 306 -29.00 -4.37 2.94
C SER A 306 -28.88 -5.88 2.70
N PRO A 307 -28.88 -6.71 3.74
CA PRO A 307 -28.95 -8.16 3.55
C PRO A 307 -30.13 -8.43 2.64
N ALA A 308 -29.90 -9.17 1.56
CA ALA A 308 -31.00 -9.66 0.74
C ALA A 308 -31.98 -10.29 1.74
N LYS A 309 -33.26 -9.89 1.70
CA LYS A 309 -34.30 -10.62 2.41
C LYS A 309 -34.24 -12.01 1.80
N GLU A 310 -33.44 -12.88 2.41
CA GLU A 310 -33.36 -14.29 2.14
C GLU A 310 -34.80 -14.74 2.23
N SER A 311 -35.47 -14.87 1.08
CA SER A 311 -36.78 -15.47 1.04
C SER A 311 -36.54 -16.88 1.52
N SER A 312 -36.74 -17.09 2.82
CA SER A 312 -36.67 -18.34 3.52
C SER A 312 -37.74 -19.24 2.91
N ARG A 313 -37.48 -19.72 1.69
CA ARG A 313 -37.88 -21.04 1.25
C ARG A 313 -36.97 -22.00 2.00
N ARG A 314 -37.12 -22.02 3.34
CA ARG A 314 -37.06 -23.27 4.09
C ARG A 314 -38.08 -24.15 3.38
N LYS A 315 -37.58 -24.94 2.43
CA LYS A 315 -38.17 -26.21 2.11
C LYS A 315 -38.33 -26.88 3.47
N HIS A 316 -39.54 -26.83 4.02
CA HIS A 316 -40.06 -27.96 4.77
C HIS A 316 -39.83 -29.14 3.84
N ARG A 317 -38.68 -29.80 3.96
CA ARG A 317 -38.64 -31.24 3.80
C ARG A 317 -39.61 -31.71 4.86
N ILE A 318 -40.83 -31.92 4.41
CA ILE A 318 -41.76 -32.88 4.96
C ILE A 318 -40.88 -34.06 5.34
N LEU A 319 -40.73 -34.24 6.66
CA LEU A 319 -40.24 -35.47 7.23
C LEU A 319 -41.25 -36.49 6.70
N GLY A 320 -40.85 -37.20 5.65
CA GLY A 320 -41.61 -38.31 5.12
C GLY A 320 -41.74 -39.30 6.25
N ASP A 321 -42.97 -39.40 6.74
CA ASP A 321 -43.45 -40.41 7.64
C ASP A 321 -43.10 -41.78 7.03
N LEU A 322 -42.09 -42.45 7.60
CA LEU A 322 -41.65 -43.80 7.21
C LEU A 322 -42.42 -44.88 7.99
N SER A 323 -43.66 -44.58 8.40
CA SER A 323 -44.51 -45.49 9.16
C SER A 323 -45.33 -46.46 8.30
N ASP A 324 -45.18 -46.44 6.96
CA ASP A 324 -46.06 -47.20 6.05
C ASP A 324 -45.30 -48.11 5.07
N LEU A 325 -44.30 -48.83 5.59
CA LEU A 325 -43.79 -50.04 4.93
C LEU A 325 -44.04 -51.24 5.84
N GLY A 326 -45.28 -51.71 5.82
CA GLY A 326 -45.59 -53.10 6.09
C GLY A 326 -45.27 -53.93 4.85
N PHE A 327 -44.04 -54.46 4.78
CA PHE A 327 -43.65 -55.63 4.00
C PHE A 327 -42.47 -56.33 4.68
#